data_AF-A0A8T0C1X4-F1
#
_entry.id   AF-A0A8T0C1X4-F1
#
_cell.length_a   1.000
_cell.length_b   1.000
_cell.length_c   1.000
_cell.angle_alpha   90.00
_cell.angle_beta   90.00
_cell.angle_gamma   90.00
#
_symmetry.space_group_name_H-M   'P 1'
#
loop_
_entity.id
_entity.type
_entity.pdbx_description
1 polymer ?
#
loop_
_entity_poly.entity_id
_entity_poly.type
_entity_poly.pdbx_seq_one_letter_code
_entity_poly.pdbx_strand_id
1 'polypeptide(L)'
;MKLFICLLLLTLLSACSSVPPKPVVKSEMPSVSYQGRGAAAGPMLMGALGPAGIAVGFAIDVGIGKDIAEAMEKSKDQGFQLVTAQFAQQYADVLTATLLKVDFQAQRGDDELAFATVELLLVTAEGEQSLCLQTEPGSLPQLKETSLGWSLIANAITARQTCESD
;
A
#
# COMPACT_ATOMS: atom_id res chain seq x y z
N MET A 1 -53.91 -10.59 -3.12
CA MET A 1 -53.03 -9.40 -3.02
C MET A 1 -52.30 -9.29 -1.68
N LYS A 2 -52.94 -9.43 -0.51
CA LYS A 2 -52.27 -9.34 0.81
C LYS A 2 -51.16 -10.40 1.02
N LEU A 3 -51.36 -11.63 0.54
CA LEU A 3 -50.37 -12.72 0.65
C LEU A 3 -49.07 -12.44 -0.16
N PHE A 4 -49.21 -11.86 -1.35
CA PHE A 4 -48.07 -11.48 -2.20
C PHE A 4 -47.23 -10.36 -1.59
N ILE A 5 -47.89 -9.40 -0.93
CA ILE A 5 -47.21 -8.30 -0.23
C ILE A 5 -46.43 -8.85 0.99
N CYS A 6 -47.00 -9.77 1.76
CA CYS A 6 -46.28 -10.43 2.85
C CYS A 6 -45.07 -11.24 2.36
N LEU A 7 -45.18 -11.95 1.24
CA LEU A 7 -44.08 -12.72 0.66
C LEU A 7 -42.93 -11.80 0.20
N LEU A 8 -43.26 -10.66 -0.41
CA LEU A 8 -42.28 -9.67 -0.86
C LEU A 8 -41.56 -8.97 0.32
N LEU A 9 -42.28 -8.71 1.42
CA LEU A 9 -41.67 -8.17 2.64
C LEU A 9 -40.72 -9.17 3.30
N LEU A 10 -41.08 -10.45 3.35
CA LEU A 10 -40.22 -11.51 3.91
C LEU A 10 -38.90 -11.66 3.12
N THR A 11 -38.91 -11.48 1.80
CA THR A 11 -37.69 -11.51 0.97
C THR A 11 -36.80 -10.28 1.14
N LEU A 12 -37.37 -9.12 1.49
CA LEU A 12 -36.59 -7.89 1.71
C LEU A 12 -35.91 -7.88 3.09
N LEU A 13 -36.50 -8.52 4.11
CA LEU A 13 -35.90 -8.59 5.44
C LEU A 13 -34.75 -9.61 5.56
N SER A 14 -34.72 -10.66 4.75
CA SER A 14 -33.64 -11.67 4.79
C SER A 14 -32.36 -11.23 4.08
N ALA A 15 -32.42 -10.21 3.21
CA ALA A 15 -31.27 -9.75 2.43
C ALA A 15 -30.16 -9.12 3.30
N CYS A 16 -30.50 -8.48 4.41
CA CYS A 16 -29.51 -7.83 5.28
C CYS A 16 -28.68 -8.80 6.14
N SER A 17 -29.15 -10.03 6.38
CA SER A 17 -28.43 -11.03 7.19
C SER A 17 -27.38 -11.82 6.39
N SER A 18 -27.36 -11.65 5.07
CA SER A 18 -26.44 -12.33 4.14
C SER A 18 -25.22 -11.48 3.78
N VAL A 19 -25.09 -10.27 4.34
CA VAL A 19 -23.96 -9.39 4.03
C VAL A 19 -22.75 -9.88 4.84
N PRO A 20 -21.69 -10.40 4.19
CA PRO A 20 -20.48 -10.78 4.92
C PRO A 20 -19.89 -9.55 5.61
N PRO A 21 -19.27 -9.73 6.80
CA PRO A 21 -18.59 -8.64 7.47
C PRO A 21 -17.54 -8.04 6.53
N LYS A 22 -17.53 -6.71 6.41
CA LYS A 22 -16.58 -6.03 5.53
C LYS A 22 -15.16 -6.19 6.08
N PRO A 23 -14.16 -6.50 5.24
CA PRO A 23 -12.77 -6.54 5.65
C PRO A 23 -12.36 -5.22 6.29
N VAL A 24 -11.67 -5.28 7.42
CA VAL A 24 -11.14 -4.09 8.10
C VAL A 24 -9.62 -4.05 7.91
N VAL A 25 -9.12 -2.95 7.35
CA VAL A 25 -7.69 -2.69 7.31
C VAL A 25 -7.29 -2.03 8.63
N LYS A 26 -6.35 -2.63 9.37
CA LYS A 26 -5.84 -2.04 10.61
C LYS A 26 -5.13 -0.73 10.30
N SER A 27 -5.45 0.32 11.05
CA SER A 27 -4.91 1.68 10.89
C SER A 27 -3.50 1.87 11.49
N GLU A 28 -2.72 0.80 11.53
CA GLU A 28 -1.32 0.83 11.97
C GLU A 28 -0.45 1.20 10.78
N MET A 29 0.44 2.18 10.97
CA MET A 29 1.27 2.66 9.87
C MET A 29 2.33 1.62 9.50
N PRO A 30 2.49 1.30 8.20
CA PRO A 30 3.49 0.35 7.76
C PRO A 30 4.90 0.93 7.93
N SER A 31 5.90 0.04 7.92
CA SER A 31 7.28 0.47 7.68
C SER A 31 7.39 0.98 6.25
N VAL A 32 7.83 2.23 6.09
CA VAL A 32 8.05 2.86 4.78
C VAL A 32 9.55 3.00 4.54
N SER A 33 10.01 2.54 3.39
CA SER A 33 11.41 2.66 2.99
C SER A 33 11.53 3.13 1.53
N TYR A 34 12.71 3.60 1.16
CA TYR A 34 13.03 3.99 -0.20
C TYR A 34 14.43 3.50 -0.57
N GLN A 35 14.61 3.02 -1.80
CA GLN A 35 15.90 2.68 -2.37
C GLN A 35 16.03 3.21 -3.81
N GLY A 36 17.11 3.92 -4.10
CA GLY A 36 17.37 4.38 -5.47
C GLY A 36 18.54 5.33 -5.58
N ARG A 37 18.26 6.63 -5.43
CA ARG A 37 19.24 7.71 -5.68
C ARG A 37 20.49 7.57 -4.82
N GLY A 38 20.30 7.26 -3.55
CA GLY A 38 21.37 7.02 -2.59
C GLY A 38 22.19 5.78 -2.92
N ALA A 39 21.52 4.67 -3.23
CA ALA A 39 22.16 3.44 -3.70
C ALA A 39 22.99 3.64 -4.97
N ALA A 40 22.59 4.55 -5.86
CA ALA A 40 23.36 4.92 -7.06
C ALA A 40 24.49 5.93 -6.75
N ALA A 41 24.21 6.96 -5.95
CA ALA A 41 25.16 8.04 -5.66
C ALA A 41 26.29 7.61 -4.72
N GLY A 42 26.01 6.76 -3.73
CA GLY A 42 26.98 6.36 -2.72
C GLY A 42 28.30 5.80 -3.29
N PRO A 43 28.24 4.79 -4.18
CA PRO A 43 29.41 4.26 -4.87
C PRO A 43 30.14 5.31 -5.72
N MET A 44 29.42 6.23 -6.35
CA MET A 44 30.05 7.32 -7.13
C MET A 44 30.80 8.29 -6.22
N LEU A 45 30.23 8.60 -5.06
CA LEU A 45 30.85 9.46 -4.05
C LEU A 45 32.04 8.81 -3.37
N MET A 46 32.21 7.49 -3.46
CA MET A 46 33.34 6.77 -2.86
C MET A 46 34.68 7.30 -3.37
N GLY A 47 34.78 7.67 -4.64
CA GLY A 47 36.02 8.24 -5.20
C GLY A 47 36.42 9.58 -4.58
N ALA A 48 35.46 10.39 -4.14
CA ALA A 48 35.71 11.73 -3.60
C ALA A 48 35.71 11.77 -2.06
N LEU A 49 34.84 10.96 -1.44
CA LEU A 49 34.57 10.97 0.02
C LEU A 49 35.01 9.66 0.70
N GLY A 50 35.56 8.70 -0.04
CA GLY A 50 35.95 7.39 0.49
C GLY A 50 34.73 6.61 1.03
N PRO A 51 34.88 5.81 2.10
CA PRO A 51 33.78 5.11 2.73
C PRO A 51 32.62 6.01 3.18
N ALA A 52 32.90 7.28 3.48
CA ALA A 52 31.86 8.25 3.85
C ALA A 52 30.91 8.53 2.67
N GLY A 53 31.37 8.42 1.42
CA GLY A 53 30.51 8.57 0.24
C GLY A 53 29.38 7.55 0.20
N ILE A 54 29.66 6.30 0.56
CA ILE A 54 28.65 5.23 0.66
C ILE A 54 27.65 5.55 1.78
N ALA A 55 28.12 6.02 2.94
CA ALA A 55 27.26 6.41 4.05
C ALA A 55 26.34 7.59 3.67
N VAL A 56 26.85 8.58 2.92
CA VAL A 56 26.04 9.68 2.37
C VAL A 56 24.97 9.13 1.43
N GLY A 57 25.32 8.19 0.55
CA GLY A 57 24.34 7.49 -0.29
C GLY A 57 23.21 6.87 0.53
N PHE A 58 23.54 6.08 1.55
CA PHE A 58 22.52 5.48 2.43
C PHE A 58 21.65 6.53 3.12
N ALA A 59 22.25 7.63 3.58
CA ALA A 59 21.52 8.73 4.23
C ALA A 59 20.56 9.46 3.27
N ILE A 60 20.88 9.55 1.98
CA ILE A 60 19.97 10.10 0.97
C ILE A 60 18.71 9.24 0.86
N ASP A 61 18.87 7.93 0.72
CA ASP A 61 17.73 7.01 0.58
C ASP A 61 16.87 6.97 1.85
N VAL A 62 17.50 6.96 3.04
CA VAL A 62 16.78 7.09 4.33
C VAL A 62 16.03 8.42 4.42
N GLY A 63 16.63 9.52 3.99
CA GLY A 63 15.98 10.84 3.98
C GLY A 63 14.74 10.86 3.09
N ILE A 64 14.84 10.33 1.87
CA ILE A 64 13.71 10.24 0.94
C ILE A 64 12.61 9.33 1.51
N GLY A 65 12.97 8.16 2.04
CA GLY A 65 12.00 7.25 2.66
C GLY A 65 11.26 7.90 3.82
N LYS A 66 11.97 8.70 4.63
CA LYS A 66 11.37 9.47 5.72
C LYS A 66 10.39 10.55 5.21
N ASP A 67 10.77 11.31 4.18
CA ASP A 67 9.89 12.32 3.58
C ASP A 67 8.57 11.69 3.07
N ILE A 68 8.66 10.54 2.40
CA ILE A 68 7.49 9.79 1.92
C ILE A 68 6.64 9.30 3.11
N ALA A 69 7.27 8.73 4.13
CA ALA A 69 6.59 8.26 5.33
C ALA A 69 5.81 9.39 6.02
N GLU A 70 6.42 10.58 6.14
CA GLU A 70 5.77 11.76 6.70
C GLU A 70 4.59 12.24 5.86
N ALA A 71 4.68 12.20 4.52
CA ALA A 71 3.57 12.55 3.63
C ALA A 71 2.39 11.57 3.76
N MET A 72 2.70 10.27 3.86
CA MET A 72 1.70 9.23 4.12
C MET A 72 1.06 9.41 5.50
N GLU A 73 1.83 9.68 6.54
CA GLU A 73 1.33 9.94 7.90
C GLU A 73 0.36 11.14 7.93
N LYS A 74 0.72 12.24 7.26
CA LYS A 74 -0.15 13.44 7.20
C LYS A 74 -1.52 13.16 6.59
N SER A 75 -1.62 12.16 5.72
CA SER A 75 -2.84 11.76 5.02
C SER A 75 -3.39 10.41 5.49
N LYS A 76 -2.93 9.92 6.64
CA LYS A 76 -3.20 8.57 7.17
C LYS A 76 -4.67 8.19 7.16
N ASP A 77 -5.54 9.01 7.75
CA ASP A 77 -6.96 8.67 7.90
C ASP A 77 -7.66 8.53 6.54
N GLN A 78 -7.38 9.45 5.61
CA GLN A 78 -7.90 9.41 4.25
C GLN A 78 -7.32 8.22 3.47
N GLY A 79 -6.03 7.94 3.65
CA GLY A 79 -5.33 6.82 3.05
C GLY A 79 -5.90 5.47 3.47
N PHE A 80 -6.07 5.23 4.77
CA PHE A 80 -6.67 4.00 5.27
C PHE A 80 -8.14 3.85 4.86
N GLN A 81 -8.91 4.94 4.79
CA GLN A 81 -10.27 4.89 4.25
C GLN A 81 -10.28 4.44 2.79
N LEU A 82 -9.40 5.01 1.97
CA LEU A 82 -9.27 4.64 0.56
C LEU A 82 -8.87 3.17 0.39
N VAL A 83 -7.81 2.75 1.09
CA VAL A 83 -7.30 1.37 1.05
C VAL A 83 -8.35 0.39 1.54
N THR A 84 -9.03 0.67 2.66
CA THR A 84 -10.11 -0.19 3.19
C THR A 84 -11.26 -0.34 2.19
N ALA A 85 -11.65 0.76 1.53
CA ALA A 85 -12.74 0.72 0.55
C ALA A 85 -12.39 -0.18 -0.64
N GLN A 86 -11.17 -0.08 -1.18
CA GLN A 86 -10.73 -0.94 -2.29
C GLN A 86 -10.56 -2.39 -1.84
N PHE A 87 -9.98 -2.60 -0.66
CA PHE A 87 -9.75 -3.93 -0.14
C PHE A 87 -11.07 -4.68 0.09
N ALA A 88 -12.07 -4.01 0.67
CA ALA A 88 -13.40 -4.58 0.88
C ALA A 88 -14.13 -5.00 -0.41
N GLN A 89 -13.80 -4.37 -1.55
CA GLN A 89 -14.36 -4.76 -2.84
C GLN A 89 -13.64 -5.96 -3.45
N GLN A 90 -12.32 -6.08 -3.23
CA GLN A 90 -11.48 -7.06 -3.91
C GLN A 90 -11.30 -8.37 -3.13
N TYR A 91 -11.42 -8.35 -1.80
CA TYR A 91 -11.07 -9.46 -0.92
C TYR A 91 -12.20 -9.74 0.10
N ALA A 92 -13.32 -10.28 -0.38
CA ALA A 92 -14.56 -10.44 0.41
C ALA A 92 -14.47 -11.50 1.53
N ASP A 93 -13.48 -12.38 1.48
CA ASP A 93 -13.20 -13.50 2.40
C ASP A 93 -12.21 -13.12 3.52
N VAL A 94 -11.60 -11.94 3.44
CA VAL A 94 -10.64 -11.45 4.44
C VAL A 94 -11.37 -10.77 5.60
N LEU A 95 -11.04 -11.15 6.82
CA LEU A 95 -11.59 -10.53 8.03
C LEU A 95 -10.85 -9.24 8.34
N THR A 96 -9.52 -9.30 8.37
CA THR A 96 -8.67 -8.13 8.61
C THR A 96 -7.44 -8.16 7.72
N ALA A 97 -6.98 -6.98 7.31
CA ALA A 97 -5.72 -6.80 6.61
C ALA A 97 -4.83 -5.83 7.40
N THR A 98 -3.52 -6.09 7.43
CA THR A 98 -2.53 -5.20 8.05
C THR A 98 -1.47 -4.89 7.01
N LEU A 99 -1.22 -3.60 6.74
CA LEU A 99 -0.10 -3.21 5.90
C LEU A 99 1.17 -3.30 6.75
N LEU A 100 2.04 -4.25 6.42
CA LEU A 100 3.28 -4.47 7.17
C LEU A 100 4.38 -3.53 6.66
N LYS A 101 4.52 -3.45 5.33
CA LYS A 101 5.66 -2.80 4.68
C LYS A 101 5.27 -2.14 3.37
N VAL A 102 5.88 -1.00 3.09
CA VAL A 102 5.79 -0.28 1.82
C VAL A 102 7.21 0.15 1.42
N ASP A 103 7.81 -0.59 0.50
CA ASP A 103 9.18 -0.33 0.03
C ASP A 103 9.14 0.34 -1.35
N PHE A 104 9.47 1.62 -1.39
CA PHE A 104 9.59 2.36 -2.64
C PHE A 104 10.95 2.10 -3.29
N GLN A 105 10.95 1.94 -4.61
CA GLN A 105 12.14 1.75 -5.41
C GLN A 105 12.11 2.70 -6.61
N ALA A 106 13.23 3.37 -6.87
CA ALA A 106 13.36 4.19 -8.07
C ALA A 106 13.16 3.35 -9.34
N GLN A 107 12.47 3.91 -10.32
CA GLN A 107 12.28 3.25 -11.60
C GLN A 107 13.60 3.22 -12.37
N ARG A 108 13.89 2.07 -12.99
CA ARG A 108 15.11 1.93 -13.78
C ARG A 108 15.07 2.86 -14.98
N GLY A 109 16.06 3.74 -15.07
CA GLY A 109 16.18 4.71 -16.17
C GLY A 109 15.44 6.03 -15.95
N ASP A 110 14.68 6.15 -14.87
CA ASP A 110 14.00 7.39 -14.48
C ASP A 110 13.95 7.51 -12.95
N ASP A 111 14.86 8.30 -12.36
CA ASP A 111 14.96 8.48 -10.91
C ASP A 111 13.95 9.51 -10.36
N GLU A 112 13.13 10.11 -11.22
CA GLU A 112 11.97 10.94 -10.85
C GLU A 112 10.71 10.10 -10.62
N LEU A 113 10.73 8.82 -10.97
CA LEU A 113 9.64 7.88 -10.75
C LEU A 113 10.04 6.82 -9.72
N ALA A 114 9.08 6.41 -8.90
CA ALA A 114 9.24 5.30 -7.97
C ALA A 114 7.97 4.47 -7.89
N PHE A 115 8.12 3.15 -7.84
CA PHE A 115 7.05 2.20 -7.56
C PHE A 115 7.25 1.60 -6.17
N ALA A 116 6.21 1.04 -5.57
CA ALA A 116 6.28 0.40 -4.26
C ALA A 116 6.00 -1.10 -4.32
N THR A 117 6.74 -1.85 -3.51
CA THR A 117 6.36 -3.20 -3.08
C THR A 117 5.62 -3.07 -1.75
N VAL A 118 4.40 -3.59 -1.69
CA VAL A 118 3.49 -3.50 -0.53
C VAL A 118 3.26 -4.89 0.01
N GLU A 119 3.64 -5.11 1.27
CA GLU A 119 3.39 -6.37 1.97
C GLU A 119 2.21 -6.22 2.93
N LEU A 120 1.22 -7.09 2.78
CA LEU A 120 0.03 -7.15 3.63
C LEU A 120 -0.07 -8.50 4.32
N LEU A 121 -0.42 -8.48 5.61
CA LEU A 121 -0.87 -9.67 6.34
C LEU A 121 -2.39 -9.72 6.29
N LEU A 122 -2.92 -10.76 5.64
CA LEU A 122 -4.35 -11.03 5.54
C LEU A 122 -4.73 -12.10 6.56
N VAL A 123 -5.79 -11.84 7.32
CA VAL A 123 -6.37 -12.80 8.25
C VAL A 123 -7.72 -13.22 7.70
N THR A 124 -7.87 -14.50 7.40
CA THR A 124 -9.11 -15.12 6.93
C THR A 124 -9.62 -16.11 7.99
N ALA A 125 -10.76 -16.76 7.71
CA ALA A 125 -11.23 -17.87 8.54
C ALA A 125 -10.30 -19.09 8.49
N GLU A 126 -9.50 -19.23 7.43
CA GLU A 126 -8.61 -20.37 7.19
C GLU A 126 -7.21 -20.18 7.79
N GLY A 127 -6.86 -18.95 8.14
CA GLY A 127 -5.59 -18.61 8.76
C GLY A 127 -5.02 -17.28 8.27
N GLU A 128 -3.73 -17.09 8.50
CA GLU A 128 -2.99 -15.91 8.08
C GLU A 128 -2.23 -16.16 6.78
N GLN A 129 -2.29 -15.20 5.86
CA GLN A 129 -1.59 -15.25 4.58
C GLN A 129 -0.89 -13.91 4.31
N SER A 130 0.34 -13.97 3.81
CA SER A 130 1.03 -12.79 3.28
C SER A 130 0.64 -12.55 1.82
N LEU A 131 0.35 -11.31 1.48
CA LEU A 131 0.09 -10.83 0.13
C LEU A 131 1.11 -9.75 -0.22
N CYS A 132 1.79 -9.92 -1.34
CA CYS A 132 2.68 -8.91 -1.91
C CYS A 132 2.03 -8.27 -3.13
N LEU A 133 1.94 -6.95 -3.15
CA LEU A 133 1.46 -6.16 -4.28
C LEU A 133 2.53 -5.20 -4.77
N GLN A 134 2.58 -4.96 -6.08
CA GLN A 134 3.43 -3.95 -6.69
C GLN A 134 2.57 -2.81 -7.22
N THR A 135 2.96 -1.57 -6.97
CA THR A 135 2.27 -0.40 -7.52
C THR A 135 2.79 -0.04 -8.91
N GLU A 136 1.99 0.71 -9.66
CA GLU A 136 2.52 1.48 -10.78
C GLU A 136 3.52 2.55 -10.29
N PRO A 137 4.45 3.01 -11.15
CA PRO A 137 5.34 4.10 -10.80
C PRO A 137 4.58 5.43 -10.63
N GLY A 138 4.97 6.19 -9.61
CA GLY A 138 4.50 7.54 -9.36
C GLY A 138 5.66 8.53 -9.26
N SER A 139 5.34 9.83 -9.39
CA SER A 139 6.32 10.91 -9.26
C SER A 139 6.91 10.96 -7.85
N LEU A 140 8.22 10.83 -7.74
CA LEU A 140 8.95 10.86 -6.47
C LEU A 140 8.76 12.19 -5.70
N PRO A 141 8.83 13.38 -6.34
CA PRO A 141 8.46 14.63 -5.67
C PRO A 141 7.04 14.59 -5.07
N GLN A 142 6.06 14.06 -5.80
CA GLN A 142 4.69 13.97 -5.30
C GLN A 142 4.55 12.95 -4.16
N LEU A 143 5.29 11.83 -4.20
CA LEU A 143 5.31 10.84 -3.12
C LEU A 143 5.81 11.43 -1.80
N LYS A 144 6.71 12.41 -1.85
CA LYS A 144 7.27 13.08 -0.66
C LYS A 144 6.38 14.19 -0.07
N GLU A 145 5.40 14.67 -0.83
CA GLU A 145 4.67 15.89 -0.47
C GLU A 145 3.14 15.69 -0.39
N THR A 146 2.63 14.60 -0.96
CA THR A 146 1.18 14.38 -1.16
C THR A 146 0.74 12.99 -0.71
N SER A 147 -0.56 12.72 -0.79
CA SER A 147 -1.15 11.40 -0.52
C SER A 147 -1.01 10.41 -1.68
N LEU A 148 -0.14 10.67 -2.67
CA LEU A 148 0.03 9.82 -3.85
C LEU A 148 0.34 8.36 -3.47
N GLY A 149 1.16 8.13 -2.44
CA GLY A 149 1.50 6.78 -1.97
C GLY A 149 0.26 5.94 -1.65
N TRP A 150 -0.72 6.51 -0.95
CA TRP A 150 -1.99 5.82 -0.65
C TRP A 150 -2.79 5.50 -1.90
N SER A 151 -2.80 6.40 -2.89
CA SER A 151 -3.55 6.22 -4.13
C SER A 151 -2.95 5.09 -4.97
N LEU A 152 -1.62 5.02 -5.05
CA LEU A 152 -0.92 3.93 -5.73
C LEU A 152 -1.18 2.58 -5.07
N ILE A 153 -1.14 2.50 -3.74
CA ILE A 153 -1.46 1.27 -2.99
C ILE A 153 -2.91 0.82 -3.27
N ALA A 154 -3.86 1.74 -3.20
CA ALA A 154 -5.27 1.45 -3.46
C ALA A 154 -5.51 0.96 -4.91
N ASN A 155 -4.80 1.53 -5.87
CA ASN A 155 -4.84 1.08 -7.26
C ASN A 155 -4.23 -0.31 -7.43
N ALA A 156 -3.11 -0.61 -6.78
CA ALA A 156 -2.48 -1.93 -6.81
C ALA A 156 -3.39 -3.03 -6.23
N ILE A 157 -4.11 -2.74 -5.15
CA ILE A 157 -5.14 -3.61 -4.56
C ILE A 157 -6.25 -3.88 -5.59
N THR A 158 -6.70 -2.83 -6.29
CA THR A 158 -7.76 -2.93 -7.30
C THR A 158 -7.33 -3.75 -8.51
N ALA A 159 -6.10 -3.52 -9.00
CA ALA A 159 -5.52 -4.24 -10.12
C ALA A 159 -5.08 -5.67 -9.77
N ARG A 160 -5.01 -6.00 -8.47
CA ARG A 160 -4.41 -7.26 -7.96
C ARG A 160 -3.03 -7.52 -8.55
N GLN A 161 -2.24 -6.46 -8.67
CA GLN A 161 -0.92 -6.52 -9.26
C GLN A 161 0.03 -7.15 -8.23
N THR A 162 0.12 -8.48 -8.25
CA THR A 162 1.00 -9.22 -7.35
C THR A 162 2.46 -9.02 -7.74
N CYS A 163 3.34 -9.03 -6.74
CA CYS A 163 4.79 -9.06 -7.00
C CYS A 163 5.15 -10.27 -7.85
N GLU A 164 6.09 -10.10 -8.79
CA GLU A 164 6.65 -11.25 -9.52
C GLU A 164 7.32 -12.19 -8.51
N SER A 165 7.09 -13.49 -8.70
CA SER A 165 7.79 -14.53 -7.95
C SER A 165 9.15 -14.70 -8.63
N ASP A 166 10.21 -14.16 -8.02
CA ASP A 166 11.60 -14.45 -8.42
C ASP A 166 11.91 -15.96 -8.35
#